data_AF-A0AB35HDE9-F1
#
_entry.id   AF-A0AB35HDE9-F1
#
_cell.length_a   1.000
_cell.length_b   1.000
_cell.length_c   1.000
_cell.angle_alpha   90.00
_cell.angle_beta   90.00
_cell.angle_gamma   90.00
#
_symmetry.space_group_name_H-M   'P 1'
#
loop_
_entity.id
_entity.type
_entity.pdbx_description
1 polymer ?
#
loop_
_entity_poly.entity_id
_entity_poly.type
_entity_poly.pdbx_seq_one_letter_code
_entity_poly.pdbx_strand_id
1 'polypeptide(L)'
;MRKRRGISQQALAEISGVSRSQISNLERNENGVHAMADPQLSTVYKLALALEIPPAVLLPAGGDVVEGHLTDSAVAAAEDVAPFPQGYVDRRRFAATWNGALS
;
A
#
# COMPACT_ATOMS: atom_id res chain seq x y z
N MET A 1 -8.64 -1.07 1.81
CA MET A 1 -8.15 -0.76 0.44
C MET A 1 -8.34 -1.90 -0.54
N ARG A 2 -7.75 -3.09 -0.33
CA ARG A 2 -7.87 -4.22 -1.27
C ARG A 2 -9.30 -4.62 -1.65
N LYS A 3 -10.24 -4.57 -0.67
CA LYS A 3 -11.65 -4.94 -0.88
C LYS A 3 -12.32 -4.05 -1.93
N ARG A 4 -11.99 -2.75 -1.98
CA ARG A 4 -12.50 -1.81 -3.00
C ARG A 4 -12.02 -2.14 -4.42
N ARG A 5 -10.92 -2.88 -4.52
CA ARG A 5 -10.32 -3.34 -5.79
C ARG A 5 -10.66 -4.79 -6.13
N GLY A 6 -11.50 -5.46 -5.32
CA GLY A 6 -11.83 -6.88 -5.53
C GLY A 6 -10.67 -7.86 -5.24
N ILE A 7 -9.59 -7.42 -4.59
CA ILE A 7 -8.38 -8.24 -4.40
C ILE A 7 -8.45 -9.01 -3.06
N SER A 8 -8.19 -10.32 -3.12
CA SER A 8 -8.08 -11.19 -1.94
C SER A 8 -6.77 -10.94 -1.17
N GLN A 9 -6.66 -11.37 0.09
CA GLN A 9 -5.38 -11.27 0.82
C GLN A 9 -4.28 -12.11 0.16
N GLN A 10 -4.65 -13.25 -0.44
CA GLN A 10 -3.73 -14.14 -1.11
C GLN A 10 -3.20 -13.51 -2.39
N ALA A 11 -4.07 -12.95 -3.23
CA ALA A 11 -3.67 -12.24 -4.44
C ALA A 11 -2.79 -11.01 -4.11
N LEU A 12 -3.13 -10.26 -3.05
CA LEU A 12 -2.30 -9.14 -2.61
C LEU A 12 -0.91 -9.62 -2.15
N ALA A 13 -0.81 -10.79 -1.52
CA ALA A 13 0.46 -11.37 -1.10
C ALA A 13 1.35 -11.70 -2.30
N GLU A 14 0.77 -12.33 -3.32
CA GLU A 14 1.47 -12.70 -4.56
C GLU A 14 1.98 -11.47 -5.32
N ILE A 15 1.17 -10.41 -5.43
CA ILE A 15 1.55 -9.19 -6.15
C ILE A 15 2.61 -8.39 -5.38
N SER A 16 2.43 -8.25 -4.06
CA SER A 16 3.29 -7.38 -3.22
C SER A 16 4.57 -8.08 -2.73
N GLY A 17 4.60 -9.42 -2.71
CA GLY A 17 5.67 -10.19 -2.08
C GLY A 17 5.67 -10.09 -0.54
N VAL A 18 4.58 -9.59 0.05
CA VAL A 18 4.34 -9.59 1.51
C VAL A 18 3.52 -10.82 1.86
N SER A 19 3.85 -11.53 2.94
CA SER A 19 3.13 -12.77 3.27
C SER A 19 1.63 -12.51 3.54
N ARG A 20 0.76 -13.46 3.17
CA ARG A 20 -0.68 -13.38 3.47
C ARG A 20 -0.95 -13.19 4.97
N SER A 21 -0.18 -13.88 5.82
CA SER A 21 -0.30 -13.77 7.28
C SER A 21 0.00 -12.34 7.76
N GLN A 22 1.09 -11.76 7.27
CA GLN A 22 1.45 -10.37 7.57
C GLN A 22 0.38 -9.39 7.07
N ILE A 23 -0.15 -9.56 5.86
CA ILE A 23 -1.27 -8.75 5.36
C ILE A 23 -2.48 -8.86 6.29
N SER A 24 -2.83 -10.07 6.71
CA SER A 24 -3.96 -10.30 7.62
C SER A 24 -3.77 -9.61 8.97
N ASN A 25 -2.55 -9.68 9.53
CA ASN A 25 -2.16 -9.02 10.77
C ASN A 25 -2.25 -7.49 10.66
N LEU A 26 -1.74 -6.92 9.55
CA LEU A 26 -1.86 -5.49 9.26
C LEU A 26 -3.33 -5.05 9.16
N GLU A 27 -4.20 -5.84 8.53
CA GLU A 27 -5.63 -5.53 8.40
C GLU A 27 -6.40 -5.58 9.74
N ARG A 28 -5.94 -6.38 10.71
CA ARG A 28 -6.50 -6.44 12.06
C ARG A 28 -5.85 -5.47 13.03
N ASN A 29 -4.79 -4.77 12.61
CA ASN A 29 -3.91 -3.96 13.47
C ASN A 29 -3.30 -4.78 14.63
N GLU A 30 -2.83 -6.00 14.33
CA GLU A 30 -2.30 -6.95 15.31
C GLU A 30 -0.86 -7.33 14.98
N ASN A 31 0.07 -7.15 15.92
CA ASN A 31 1.42 -7.73 15.85
C ASN A 31 1.78 -8.59 17.09
N GLY A 32 0.81 -8.82 17.99
CA GLY A 32 0.97 -9.55 19.26
C GLY A 32 -0.10 -9.14 20.27
N VAL A 33 -0.10 -9.74 21.46
CA VAL A 33 -1.00 -9.36 22.55
C VAL A 33 -0.65 -7.92 22.98
N HIS A 34 -1.55 -6.98 22.73
CA HIS A 34 -1.41 -5.52 22.99
C HIS A 34 -0.46 -4.72 22.08
N ALA A 35 -0.05 -5.24 20.93
CA ALA A 35 0.81 -4.50 19.99
C ALA A 35 0.06 -4.10 18.71
N MET A 36 0.04 -2.80 18.41
CA MET A 36 -0.42 -2.29 17.12
C MET A 36 0.51 -2.78 16.00
N ALA A 37 -0.04 -2.87 14.79
CA ALA A 37 0.74 -3.14 13.60
C ALA A 37 1.78 -2.02 13.38
N ASP A 38 3.06 -2.41 13.28
CA ASP A 38 4.18 -1.50 12.97
C ASP A 38 4.90 -2.00 11.69
N PRO A 39 4.32 -1.75 10.51
CA PRO A 39 4.93 -2.19 9.25
C PRO A 39 6.20 -1.39 8.98
N GLN A 40 7.26 -2.09 8.60
CA GLN A 40 8.43 -1.46 7.98
C GLN A 40 8.02 -0.61 6.77
N LEU A 41 8.67 0.53 6.56
CA LEU A 41 8.36 1.43 5.44
C LEU A 41 8.38 0.71 4.07
N SER A 42 9.32 -0.22 3.88
CA SER A 42 9.38 -1.07 2.68
C SER A 42 8.11 -1.91 2.46
N THR A 43 7.43 -2.34 3.53
CA THR A 43 6.16 -3.04 3.46
C THR A 43 5.04 -2.11 2.99
N VAL A 44 5.01 -0.88 3.50
CA VAL A 44 4.05 0.15 3.06
C VAL A 44 4.19 0.40 1.56
N TYR A 45 5.42 0.61 1.06
CA TYR A 45 5.67 0.83 -0.37
C TYR A 45 5.28 -0.39 -1.24
N LYS A 46 5.61 -1.62 -0.81
CA LYS A 46 5.22 -2.84 -1.53
C LYS A 46 3.69 -2.98 -1.65
N LEU A 47 2.97 -2.69 -0.57
CA LEU A 47 1.50 -2.77 -0.54
C LEU A 47 0.87 -1.63 -1.35
N ALA A 48 1.36 -0.40 -1.22
CA ALA A 48 0.88 0.76 -1.98
C ALA A 48 1.03 0.54 -3.48
N LEU A 49 2.18 0.01 -3.90
CA LEU A 49 2.42 -0.38 -5.28
C LEU A 49 1.46 -1.47 -5.77
N ALA A 50 1.32 -2.56 -5.01
CA ALA A 50 0.43 -3.66 -5.38
C ALA A 50 -1.05 -3.23 -5.43
N LEU A 51 -1.40 -2.18 -4.68
CA LEU A 51 -2.70 -1.57 -4.68
C LEU A 51 -2.80 -0.37 -5.63
N GLU A 52 -1.77 -0.04 -6.42
CA GLU A 52 -1.73 1.12 -7.31
C GLU A 52 -2.26 2.41 -6.64
N ILE A 53 -1.76 2.72 -5.43
CA ILE A 53 -2.09 3.92 -4.67
C ILE A 53 -0.81 4.62 -4.17
N PRO A 54 -0.88 5.92 -3.86
CA PRO A 54 0.16 6.61 -3.09
C PRO A 54 0.43 5.91 -1.74
N PRO A 55 1.69 5.78 -1.29
CA PRO A 55 2.01 5.26 0.05
C PRO A 55 1.35 6.03 1.18
N ALA A 56 1.17 7.36 1.03
CA ALA A 56 0.52 8.22 2.02
C ALA A 56 -0.92 7.79 2.34
N VAL A 57 -1.64 7.16 1.39
CA VAL A 57 -3.01 6.66 1.58
C VAL A 57 -3.08 5.47 2.56
N LEU A 58 -1.94 4.83 2.85
CA LEU A 58 -1.84 3.75 3.84
C LEU A 58 -1.45 4.25 5.24
N LEU A 59 -1.09 5.52 5.38
CA LEU A 59 -0.71 6.11 6.67
C LEU A 59 -1.92 6.78 7.32
N PRO A 60 -2.12 6.60 8.64
CA PRO A 60 -3.13 7.36 9.36
C PRO A 60 -2.78 8.85 9.27
N ALA A 61 -3.78 9.70 9.03
CA ALA A 61 -3.59 11.15 8.88
C ALA A 61 -2.52 11.53 7.83
N GLY A 62 -2.26 10.67 6.84
CA GLY A 62 -1.17 10.86 5.86
C GLY A 62 -1.29 12.11 4.99
N GLY A 63 -2.44 12.79 5.00
CA GLY A 63 -2.65 14.09 4.35
C GLY A 63 -3.02 15.24 5.29
N ASP A 64 -3.08 14.98 6.60
CA ASP A 64 -3.34 16.03 7.58
C ASP A 64 -2.02 16.76 7.89
N VAL A 65 -2.09 18.08 7.94
CA VAL A 65 -1.00 18.90 8.45
C VAL A 65 -0.91 18.65 9.95
N VAL A 66 0.27 18.23 10.43
CA VAL A 66 0.52 18.18 11.87
C VAL A 66 0.59 19.61 12.38
N GLU A 67 -0.36 19.97 13.23
CA GLU A 67 -0.51 21.32 13.79
C GLU A 67 0.82 21.78 14.42
N GLY A 68 1.42 22.84 13.86
CA GLY A 68 2.69 23.41 14.32
C GLY A 68 3.86 23.38 13.33
N HIS A 69 3.76 22.72 12.18
CA HIS A 69 4.73 22.85 11.09
C HIS A 69 4.03 22.81 9.72
N LEU A 70 4.09 23.95 9.01
CA LEU A 70 3.64 24.23 7.64
C LEU A 70 2.15 24.60 7.50
N THR A 71 1.91 25.78 6.94
CA THR A 71 0.58 26.37 6.70
C THR A 71 -0.09 25.88 5.40
N ASP A 72 0.50 24.92 4.70
CA ASP A 72 -0.07 24.34 3.49
C ASP A 72 -0.01 22.81 3.57
N SER A 73 -1.17 22.17 3.29
CA SER A 73 -1.35 20.73 3.26
C SER A 73 -0.38 20.07 2.28
N ALA A 74 0.64 19.38 2.81
CA ALA A 74 1.73 18.80 2.03
C ALA A 74 1.44 17.39 1.49
N VAL A 75 0.20 16.92 1.59
CA VAL A 75 -0.32 15.89 0.66
C VAL A 75 -1.64 16.41 0.11
N ALA A 76 -1.51 17.50 -0.64
CA ALA A 76 -2.51 17.89 -1.62
C ALA A 76 -2.73 16.73 -2.60
N ALA A 77 -3.86 16.76 -3.28
CA ALA A 77 -4.58 15.68 -3.94
C ALA A 77 -3.77 14.60 -4.72
N ALA A 78 -4.45 13.55 -5.19
CA ALA A 78 -3.80 12.44 -5.91
C ALA A 78 -2.92 12.90 -7.11
N GLU A 79 -3.17 14.09 -7.65
CA GLU A 79 -2.32 14.77 -8.64
C GLU A 79 -0.90 15.15 -8.15
N ASP A 80 -0.70 15.40 -6.85
CA ASP A 80 0.60 15.81 -6.28
C ASP A 80 1.49 14.62 -5.92
N VAL A 81 0.96 13.40 -6.04
CA VAL A 81 1.73 12.18 -5.86
C VAL A 81 2.43 11.83 -7.16
N ALA A 82 3.76 11.94 -7.16
CA ALA A 82 4.57 11.51 -8.29
C ALA A 82 4.20 10.07 -8.72
N PRO A 83 3.82 9.84 -9.99
CA PRO A 83 3.48 8.51 -10.45
C PRO A 83 4.72 7.61 -10.37
N PHE A 84 4.52 6.32 -10.09
CA PHE A 84 5.60 5.35 -10.20
C PHE A 84 6.15 5.36 -11.65
N PRO A 85 7.48 5.23 -11.85
CA PRO A 85 8.07 5.19 -13.19
C PRO A 85 7.39 4.12 -14.08
N GLN A 86 7.02 4.46 -15.32
CA GLN A 86 6.24 3.56 -16.18
C GLN A 86 6.95 2.22 -16.43
N GLY A 87 8.25 2.22 -16.69
CA GLY A 87 9.03 0.97 -16.85
C GLY A 87 9.07 0.10 -15.58
N TYR A 88 8.77 0.66 -14.40
CA TYR A 88 8.59 -0.12 -13.18
C TYR A 88 7.19 -0.75 -13.10
N VAL A 89 6.15 -0.01 -13.48
CA VAL A 89 4.77 -0.48 -13.58
C VAL A 89 4.65 -1.63 -14.60
N ASP A 90 5.23 -1.46 -15.78
CA ASP A 90 5.15 -2.44 -16.88
C ASP A 90 5.78 -3.79 -16.52
N ARG A 91 6.99 -3.76 -15.93
CA ARG A 91 7.66 -4.98 -15.46
C ARG A 91 6.82 -5.74 -14.44
N ARG A 92 6.07 -5.03 -13.59
CA ARG A 92 5.24 -5.64 -12.55
C ARG A 92 3.90 -6.14 -13.07
N ARG A 93 3.26 -5.42 -14.01
CA ARG A 93 2.07 -5.91 -14.73
C ARG A 93 2.37 -7.21 -15.46
N PHE A 94 3.53 -7.29 -16.13
CA PHE A 94 3.99 -8.50 -16.80
C PHE A 94 4.14 -9.68 -15.83
N ALA A 95 4.73 -9.45 -14.65
CA ALA A 95 4.87 -10.48 -13.62
C ALA A 95 3.50 -10.92 -13.04
N ALA A 96 2.53 -10.02 -12.90
CA ALA A 96 1.18 -10.33 -12.41
C ALA A 96 0.35 -11.13 -13.43
N THR A 97 0.45 -10.81 -14.72
CA THR A 97 -0.20 -11.57 -15.80
C THR A 97 0.35 -12.99 -15.94
N TRP A 98 1.63 -13.21 -15.61
CA TRP A 98 2.25 -14.54 -15.61
C TRP A 98 1.83 -15.42 -14.43
N ASN A 99 1.38 -14.83 -13.32
CA ASN A 99 0.97 -15.54 -12.10
C ASN A 99 -0.55 -15.79 -12.00
N GLY A 100 -1.32 -15.58 -13.07
CA GLY A 100 -2.76 -15.93 -13.12
C GLY A 100 -3.69 -15.03 -12.29
N ALA A 101 -3.24 -13.84 -11.85
CA ALA A 101 -4.04 -12.95 -11.00
C ALA A 101 -5.08 -12.10 -11.77
N LEU A 102 -5.16 -12.24 -13.09
CA LEU A 102 -6.17 -11.63 -13.94
C LEU A 102 -6.74 -12.71 -14.87
N SER A 103 -7.78 -13.39 -14.40
CA SER A 103 -8.69 -14.21 -15.21
C SER A 103 -10.11 -13.86 -14.81
#